data_AF-A0AB72ZSI9-F1
#
_entry.id   AF-A0AB72ZSI9-F1
#
_cell.length_a   1.000
_cell.length_b   1.000
_cell.length_c   1.000
_cell.angle_alpha   90.00
_cell.angle_beta   90.00
_cell.angle_gamma   90.00
#
_symmetry.space_group_name_H-M   'P 1'
#
loop_
_entity.id
_entity.type
_entity.pdbx_description
1 polymer ?
#
loop_
_entity_poly.entity_id
_entity_poly.type
_entity_poly.pdbx_seq_one_letter_code
_entity_poly.pdbx_strand_id
1 'polypeptide(L)'
;MIKQMRQQGAYIIDIATQVGCSERTVRRYLKYPEPPARKTRHKMVKLKPFMDYIDMRLAENVWNSEVILAEIKAMCQRRMKSDPLISPPTAQY
;
A
#
# COMPACT_ATOMS: atom_id res chain seq x y z
N MET A 1 15.34 17.01 19.68
CA MET A 1 15.40 18.48 19.47
C MET A 1 14.13 19.19 19.93
N ILE A 2 13.01 19.16 19.20
CA ILE A 2 11.75 19.88 19.56
C ILE A 2 11.27 19.58 21.00
N LYS A 3 11.26 18.29 21.41
CA LYS A 3 10.83 17.88 22.76
C LYS A 3 11.76 18.38 23.87
N GLN A 4 13.06 18.38 23.62
CA GLN A 4 14.08 18.82 24.57
C GLN A 4 13.99 20.33 24.82
N MET A 5 13.81 21.12 23.77
CA MET A 5 13.61 22.56 23.91
C MET A 5 12.33 22.89 24.69
N ARG A 6 11.27 22.08 24.52
CA ARG A 6 10.05 22.25 25.32
C ARG A 6 10.26 21.90 26.79
N GLN A 7 11.07 20.88 27.11
CA GLN A 7 11.45 20.56 28.49
C GLN A 7 12.29 21.66 29.13
N GLN A 8 13.09 22.38 28.35
CA GLN A 8 13.86 23.55 28.78
C GLN A 8 13.01 24.83 28.94
N GLY A 9 11.70 24.76 28.70
CA GLY A 9 10.78 25.89 28.87
C GLY A 9 10.66 26.83 27.66
N ALA A 10 11.27 26.50 26.51
CA ALA A 10 11.18 27.35 25.32
C ALA A 10 9.73 27.50 24.81
N TYR A 11 9.42 28.69 24.27
CA TYR A 11 8.14 28.94 23.63
C TYR A 11 8.06 28.22 22.27
N ILE A 12 6.83 27.87 21.87
CA ILE A 12 6.58 27.16 20.62
C ILE A 12 7.06 27.97 19.40
N ILE A 13 6.94 29.30 19.46
CA ILE A 13 7.37 30.23 18.42
C ILE A 13 8.89 30.20 18.28
N ASP A 14 9.63 30.23 19.38
CA ASP A 14 11.10 30.20 19.38
C ASP A 14 11.64 28.86 18.86
N ILE A 15 10.96 27.76 19.21
CA ILE A 15 11.30 26.44 18.67
C ILE A 15 11.06 26.42 17.15
N ALA A 16 9.97 27.03 16.68
CA ALA A 16 9.63 27.10 15.27
C ALA A 16 10.67 27.91 14.47
N THR A 17 11.10 29.07 14.99
CA THR A 17 12.12 29.92 14.35
C THR A 17 13.49 29.26 14.35
N GLN A 18 13.92 28.65 15.45
CA GLN A 18 15.23 27.99 15.54
C GLN A 18 15.31 26.71 14.69
N VAL A 19 14.23 25.94 14.59
CA VAL A 19 14.18 24.70 13.79
C VAL A 19 13.83 24.99 12.31
N GLY A 20 13.34 26.19 11.99
CA GLY A 20 12.92 26.57 10.64
C GLY A 20 11.67 25.83 10.16
N CYS A 21 10.73 25.54 11.07
CA CYS A 21 9.48 24.85 10.74
C CYS A 21 8.26 25.57 11.34
N SER A 22 7.07 25.31 10.79
CA SER A 22 5.85 25.97 11.29
C SER A 22 5.53 25.59 12.74
N GLU A 23 4.89 26.49 13.49
CA GLU A 23 4.36 26.18 14.83
C GLU A 23 3.45 24.95 14.84
N ARG A 24 2.71 24.73 13.75
CA ARG A 24 1.86 23.54 13.57
C ARG A 24 2.67 22.25 13.60
N THR A 25 3.88 22.26 13.04
CA THR A 25 4.83 21.15 13.11
C THR A 25 5.27 20.93 14.55
N VAL A 26 5.67 21.99 15.25
CA VAL A 26 6.09 21.90 16.66
C VAL A 26 4.97 21.32 17.53
N ARG A 27 3.73 21.85 17.43
CA ARG A 27 2.55 21.32 18.15
C ARG A 27 2.27 19.85 17.82
N ARG A 28 2.39 19.46 16.55
CA ARG A 28 2.19 18.06 16.12
C ARG A 28 3.26 17.13 16.72
N TYR A 29 4.53 17.55 16.73
CA TYR A 29 5.65 16.77 17.29
C TYR A 29 5.65 16.71 18.82
N LEU A 30 5.03 17.69 19.49
CA LEU A 30 4.80 17.65 20.94
C LEU A 30 3.63 16.73 21.30
N LYS A 31 2.58 16.68 20.46
CA LYS A 31 1.39 15.85 20.68
C LYS A 31 1.64 14.36 20.42
N TYR A 32 2.38 14.04 19.36
CA TYR A 32 2.63 12.65 18.96
C TYR A 32 4.08 12.26 19.30
N PRO A 33 4.29 11.18 20.08
CA PRO A 33 5.62 10.77 20.50
C PRO A 33 6.47 10.27 19.32
N GLU A 34 5.84 9.71 18.28
CA GLU A 34 6.51 9.29 17.06
C GLU A 34 6.31 10.30 15.93
N PRO A 35 7.34 10.54 15.10
CA PRO A 35 7.18 11.28 13.86
C PRO A 35 6.07 10.63 13.04
N PRO A 36 5.14 11.40 12.43
CA PRO A 36 4.08 10.81 11.62
C PRO A 36 4.70 10.02 10.46
N ALA A 37 4.64 8.69 10.55
CA ALA A 37 5.13 7.80 9.50
C ALA A 37 4.30 8.04 8.23
N ARG A 38 4.99 8.18 7.10
CA ARG A 38 4.32 8.22 5.80
C ARG A 38 3.61 6.88 5.61
N LYS A 39 2.30 6.90 5.35
CA LYS A 39 1.57 5.68 4.99
C LYS A 39 2.24 5.06 3.77
N THR A 40 2.79 3.85 3.92
CA THR A 40 3.38 3.10 2.81
C THR A 40 2.27 2.81 1.80
N ARG A 41 2.48 3.23 0.54
CA ARG A 41 1.55 2.87 -0.53
C ARG A 41 1.60 1.36 -0.72
N HIS A 42 0.44 0.71 -0.72
CA HIS A 42 0.31 -0.71 -1.05
C HIS A 42 0.60 -0.93 -2.54
N LYS A 43 1.88 -0.97 -2.91
CA LYS A 43 2.30 -1.31 -4.26
C LYS A 43 2.02 -2.81 -4.51
N MET A 44 1.39 -3.12 -5.64
CA MET A 44 1.31 -4.47 -6.25
C MET A 44 0.51 -5.56 -5.50
N VAL A 45 -0.47 -5.23 -4.64
CA VAL A 45 -1.26 -6.25 -3.91
C VAL A 45 -1.98 -7.23 -4.84
N LYS A 46 -2.52 -6.75 -5.97
CA LYS A 46 -3.25 -7.59 -6.93
C LYS A 46 -2.36 -8.46 -7.79
N LEU A 47 -1.09 -8.07 -7.97
CA LEU A 47 -0.17 -8.72 -8.90
C LEU A 47 0.74 -9.73 -8.19
N LYS A 48 0.98 -9.53 -6.88
CA LYS A 48 1.78 -10.44 -6.03
C LYS A 48 1.44 -11.93 -6.22
N PRO A 49 0.17 -12.37 -6.25
CA PRO A 49 -0.15 -13.79 -6.39
C PRO A 49 0.19 -14.41 -7.74
N PHE A 50 0.54 -13.59 -8.74
CA PHE A 50 0.78 -14.01 -10.12
C PHE A 50 2.22 -13.73 -10.58
N MET A 51 3.09 -13.20 -9.70
CA MET A 51 4.49 -12.89 -10.03
C MET A 51 5.24 -14.12 -10.54
N ASP A 52 5.16 -15.25 -9.84
CA ASP A 52 5.84 -16.49 -10.22
C ASP A 52 5.41 -17.00 -11.62
N TYR A 53 4.13 -16.81 -11.95
CA TYR A 53 3.60 -17.18 -13.27
C TYR A 53 4.10 -16.24 -14.38
N ILE A 54 4.18 -14.94 -14.09
CA ILE A 54 4.73 -13.95 -15.02
C ILE A 54 6.20 -14.25 -15.26
N ASP A 55 6.99 -14.55 -14.22
CA ASP A 55 8.41 -14.85 -14.34
C ASP A 55 8.65 -16.14 -15.15
N MET A 56 7.82 -17.17 -14.97
CA MET A 56 7.83 -18.38 -15.79
C MET A 56 7.55 -18.07 -17.27
N ARG A 57 6.53 -17.26 -17.57
CA ARG A 57 6.20 -16.88 -18.96
C ARG A 57 7.27 -16.02 -19.63
N LEU A 58 7.90 -15.12 -18.87
CA LEU A 58 9.03 -14.34 -19.35
C LEU A 58 10.25 -15.23 -19.65
N ALA A 59 10.50 -16.26 -18.82
CA ALA A 59 11.55 -17.24 -19.08
C ALA A 59 11.30 -18.09 -20.34
N GLU A 60 10.04 -18.35 -20.67
CA GLU A 60 9.60 -19.02 -21.90
C GLU A 60 9.62 -18.11 -23.15
N ASN A 61 10.16 -16.89 -23.06
CA ASN A 61 10.16 -15.86 -24.10
C ASN A 61 8.77 -15.35 -24.52
N VAL A 62 7.76 -15.49 -23.67
CA VAL A 62 6.45 -14.86 -23.86
C VAL A 62 6.48 -13.48 -23.22
N TRP A 63 6.73 -12.44 -24.03
CA TRP A 63 6.81 -11.05 -23.57
C TRP A 63 5.52 -10.25 -23.76
N ASN A 64 4.51 -10.82 -24.42
CA ASN A 64 3.26 -10.13 -24.69
C ASN A 64 2.39 -10.06 -23.42
N SER A 65 2.21 -8.85 -22.89
CA SER A 65 1.41 -8.59 -21.70
C SER A 65 -0.07 -8.94 -21.85
N GLU A 66 -0.65 -8.82 -23.05
CA GLU A 66 -2.07 -9.14 -23.27
C GLU A 66 -2.33 -10.64 -23.16
N VAL A 67 -1.41 -11.45 -23.66
CA VAL A 67 -1.44 -12.91 -23.57
C VAL A 67 -1.36 -13.33 -22.11
N ILE A 68 -0.36 -12.84 -21.38
CA ILE A 68 -0.17 -13.13 -19.95
C ILE A 68 -1.40 -12.69 -19.13
N LEU A 69 -2.00 -11.54 -19.45
CA LEU A 69 -3.21 -11.05 -18.77
C LEU A 69 -4.43 -11.95 -19.04
N ALA A 70 -4.61 -12.41 -20.29
CA ALA A 70 -5.70 -13.30 -20.66
C ALA A 70 -5.58 -14.66 -19.94
N GLU A 71 -4.37 -15.19 -19.83
CA GLU A 71 -4.07 -16.43 -19.10
C GLU A 71 -4.37 -16.29 -17.61
N ILE A 72 -3.88 -15.22 -16.96
CA ILE A 72 -4.16 -14.94 -15.54
C ILE A 72 -5.67 -14.80 -15.29
N LYS A 73 -6.41 -14.12 -16.18
CA LYS A 73 -7.87 -14.01 -16.09
C LYS A 73 -8.56 -15.37 -16.21
N ALA A 74 -8.13 -16.22 -17.14
CA ALA A 74 -8.67 -17.56 -17.33
C ALA A 74 -8.42 -18.46 -16.10
N MET A 75 -7.23 -18.38 -15.50
CA MET A 75 -6.91 -19.09 -14.25
C MET A 75 -7.80 -18.62 -13.08
N CYS A 76 -8.01 -17.30 -12.98
CA CYS A 76 -8.88 -16.73 -11.95
C CYS A 76 -10.35 -17.18 -12.11
N GLN A 77 -10.88 -17.16 -13.34
CA GLN A 77 -12.24 -17.59 -13.65
C GLN A 77 -12.46 -19.09 -13.39
N ARG A 78 -11.43 -19.91 -13.65
CA ARG A 78 -11.47 -21.36 -13.43
C ARG A 78 -11.49 -21.70 -11.94
N ARG A 79 -10.76 -20.94 -11.13
CA ARG A 79 -10.75 -21.10 -9.66
C ARG A 79 -12.13 -20.84 -9.04
N MET A 80 -12.94 -19.95 -9.62
CA MET A 80 -14.32 -19.68 -9.17
C MET A 80 -15.32 -20.80 -9.53
N LYS A 81 -15.01 -21.67 -10.51
CA LYS A 81 -15.89 -22.79 -10.93
C LYS A 81 -15.60 -24.09 -10.18
N SER A 82 -14.51 -24.17 -9.42
CA SER A 82 -14.08 -25.35 -8.68
C SER A 82 -14.47 -25.34 -7.20
N ASP A 83 -15.06 -24.26 -6.68
CA ASP A 83 -15.56 -24.20 -5.31
C ASP A 83 -16.96 -24.84 -5.22
N PRO A 84 -17.16 -25.97 -4.50
CA PRO A 84 -18.44 -26.69 -4.46
C PRO A 84 -19.56 -25.98 -3.68
N LEU A 85 -19.34 -24.77 -3.17
CA LEU A 85 -20.26 -24.08 -2.25
C LEU A 85 -20.93 -22.83 -2.84
N ILE A 86 -20.94 -22.66 -4.16
CA ILE A 86 -21.74 -21.62 -4.81
C ILE A 86 -22.66 -22.30 -5.81
N SER A 87 -23.92 -22.49 -5.42
CA SER A 87 -24.97 -22.92 -6.33
C SER A 87 -25.10 -21.92 -7.50
N PRO A 88 -25.32 -22.39 -8.73
CA PRO A 88 -25.61 -21.48 -9.83
C PRO A 88 -26.92 -20.75 -9.52
N PRO A 89 -27.03 -19.43 -9.79
CA PRO A 89 -28.31 -18.75 -9.68
C PRO A 89 -29.27 -19.40 -10.66
N THR A 90 -30.36 -19.93 -10.13
CA THR A 90 -31.47 -20.50 -10.90
C THR A 90 -31.95 -19.45 -11.89
N ALA A 91 -31.55 -19.58 -13.16
CA ALA A 91 -32.18 -18.86 -14.25
C ALA A 91 -33.55 -19.53 -14.47
N GLN A 92 -34.57 -19.03 -13.78
CA GLN A 92 -35.95 -19.24 -14.16
C GLN A 92 -36.21 -18.40 -15.41
N TYR A 93 -36.36 -19.06 -16.55
CA TYR A 93 -37.21 -18.65 -17.67
C TYR A 93 -37.75 -19.90 -18.35
#